data_AF-A0A0F9E1H7-F1
#
_entry.id   AF-A0A0F9E1H7-F1
#
_cell.length_a   1.000
_cell.length_b   1.000
_cell.length_c   1.000
_cell.angle_alpha   90.00
_cell.angle_beta   90.00
_cell.angle_gamma   90.00
#
_symmetry.space_group_name_H-M   'P 1'
#
loop_
_entity.id
_entity.type
_entity.pdbx_description
1 polymer ?
#
loop_
_entity_poly.entity_id
_entity_poly.type
_entity_poly.pdbx_seq_one_letter_code
_entity_poly.pdbx_strand_id
1 'polypeptide(L)'
;MSYRTLIQSGRFTSDGTNKRLDLRGDFDHIEVENETALIQTGSDLAFKFTWQLGQTDGRGNVWTKLGAVANDPLTVAQIAADLGFVVLDTSGEPLKAAVALTTGTNITEPVFTTASTAGLATGSIVRLTSMVGMPNLSGYDFAIDTVVTNTSFKMAAALATAPGAANTAGNYRIVKFDPINCNSFCC
;
A
#
# COMPACT_ATOMS: atom_id res chain seq x y z
N MET A 1 32.25 -5.83 -16.70
CA MET A 1 30.97 -5.08 -16.75
C MET A 1 30.59 -4.80 -15.30
N SER A 2 30.67 -3.56 -14.84
CA SER A 2 30.30 -3.20 -13.46
C SER A 2 28.87 -2.68 -13.50
N TYR A 3 27.96 -3.42 -12.90
CA TYR A 3 26.59 -2.95 -12.68
C TYR A 3 26.55 -2.28 -11.31
N ARG A 4 25.94 -1.09 -11.24
CA ARG A 4 25.59 -0.48 -9.96
C ARG A 4 24.33 -1.18 -9.49
N THR A 5 24.44 -2.04 -8.48
CA THR A 5 23.29 -2.64 -7.82
C THR A 5 22.82 -1.72 -6.71
N LEU A 6 21.58 -1.26 -6.77
CA LEU A 6 20.96 -0.59 -5.64
C LEU A 6 20.44 -1.65 -4.67
N ILE A 7 21.04 -1.70 -3.47
CA ILE A 7 20.65 -2.61 -2.40
C ILE A 7 19.78 -1.84 -1.40
N GLN A 8 18.57 -2.35 -1.15
CA GLN A 8 17.74 -1.91 -0.04
C GLN A 8 17.74 -2.98 1.04
N SER A 9 18.13 -2.61 2.27
CA SER A 9 18.25 -3.53 3.41
C SER A 9 17.36 -3.12 4.58
N GLY A 10 16.87 -4.10 5.35
CA GLY A 10 16.06 -3.84 6.54
C GLY A 10 16.02 -5.00 7.53
N ARG A 11 15.35 -4.78 8.66
CA ARG A 11 15.11 -5.79 9.70
C ARG A 11 13.64 -5.86 10.06
N PHE A 12 13.18 -7.01 10.54
CA PHE A 12 11.81 -7.20 11.02
C PHE A 12 11.74 -8.21 12.17
N THR A 13 10.65 -8.11 12.94
CA THR A 13 10.20 -9.14 13.89
C THR A 13 9.08 -9.92 13.24
N SER A 14 9.23 -11.24 13.15
CA SER A 14 8.21 -12.09 12.53
C SER A 14 6.97 -12.22 13.43
N ASP A 15 5.79 -12.06 12.85
CA ASP A 15 4.50 -12.34 13.49
C ASP A 15 3.69 -13.44 12.77
N GLY A 16 4.32 -14.12 11.80
CA GLY A 16 3.69 -15.17 11.02
C GLY A 16 2.69 -14.69 9.97
N THR A 17 2.59 -13.38 9.70
CA THR A 17 1.71 -12.81 8.67
C THR A 17 2.49 -12.21 7.50
N ASN A 18 1.88 -12.21 6.30
CA ASN A 18 2.47 -11.58 5.12
C ASN A 18 2.60 -10.07 5.32
N LYS A 19 3.76 -9.51 4.98
CA LYS A 19 4.04 -8.08 5.05
C LYS A 19 4.23 -7.48 3.66
N ARG A 20 3.91 -6.20 3.52
CA ARG A 20 4.26 -5.39 2.36
C ARG A 20 5.47 -4.56 2.71
N LEU A 21 6.43 -4.52 1.79
CA LEU A 21 7.63 -3.71 1.91
C LEU A 21 7.58 -2.67 0.79
N ASP A 22 7.53 -1.40 1.19
CA ASP A 22 7.51 -0.30 0.24
C ASP A 22 8.94 0.05 -0.15
N LEU A 23 9.20 -0.03 -1.46
CA LEU A 23 10.52 0.11 -2.04
C LEU A 23 10.49 1.26 -3.04
N ARG A 24 11.64 1.90 -3.25
CA ARG A 24 11.78 2.89 -4.33
C ARG A 24 11.67 2.18 -5.67
N GLY A 25 11.18 2.85 -6.71
CA GLY A 25 10.93 2.22 -8.02
C GLY A 25 12.18 1.69 -8.76
N ASP A 26 13.39 1.89 -8.23
CA ASP A 26 14.68 1.61 -8.87
C ASP A 26 15.57 0.61 -8.11
N PHE A 27 15.00 -0.19 -7.19
CA PHE A 27 15.78 -1.20 -6.47
C PHE A 27 16.04 -2.45 -7.34
N ASP A 28 17.26 -2.99 -7.24
CA ASP A 28 17.62 -4.23 -7.93
C ASP A 28 17.65 -5.42 -6.97
N HIS A 29 17.93 -5.17 -5.70
CA HIS A 29 18.18 -6.19 -4.69
C HIS A 29 17.60 -5.77 -3.34
N ILE A 30 16.93 -6.72 -2.68
CA ILE A 30 16.49 -6.58 -1.28
C ILE A 30 17.17 -7.60 -0.39
N GLU A 31 17.51 -7.14 0.81
CA GLU A 31 17.99 -7.98 1.90
C GLU A 31 17.21 -7.66 3.17
N VAL A 32 16.63 -8.68 3.80
CA VAL A 32 15.86 -8.48 5.02
C VAL A 32 16.30 -9.50 6.07
N GLU A 33 16.56 -9.03 7.30
CA GLU A 33 16.92 -9.88 8.44
C GLU A 33 15.76 -10.01 9.44
N ASN A 34 15.50 -11.23 9.91
CA ASN A 34 14.51 -11.53 10.94
C ASN A 34 15.19 -11.58 12.32
N GLU A 35 14.93 -10.57 13.15
CA GLU A 35 15.56 -10.43 14.47
C GLU A 35 15.12 -11.55 15.42
N THR A 36 13.88 -12.03 15.32
CA THR A 36 13.37 -13.15 16.12
C THR A 36 14.18 -14.42 15.89
N ALA A 37 14.51 -14.71 14.62
CA ALA A 37 15.31 -15.87 14.26
C ALA A 37 16.80 -15.69 14.63
N LEU A 38 17.31 -14.47 14.54
CA LEU A 38 18.71 -14.16 14.85
C LEU A 38 19.07 -14.49 16.31
N ILE A 39 18.18 -14.15 17.25
CA ILE A 39 18.38 -14.35 18.69
C ILE A 39 17.98 -15.76 19.19
N GLN A 40 17.28 -16.54 18.37
CA GLN A 40 16.82 -17.87 18.74
C GLN A 40 17.98 -18.90 18.74
N THR A 41 17.92 -19.84 19.69
CA THR A 41 18.98 -20.83 19.94
C THR A 41 18.52 -22.29 19.78
N GLY A 42 17.21 -22.55 19.74
CA GLY A 42 16.64 -23.89 19.84
C GLY A 42 15.94 -24.43 18.59
N SER A 43 15.89 -23.69 17.48
CA SER A 43 15.21 -24.14 16.26
C SER A 43 15.88 -23.59 15.01
N ASP A 44 15.80 -24.37 13.93
CA ASP A 44 16.28 -23.96 12.61
C ASP A 44 15.34 -22.90 12.05
N LEU A 45 15.78 -21.64 12.09
CA LEU A 45 14.97 -20.52 11.61
C LEU A 45 15.71 -19.72 10.54
N ALA A 46 14.92 -19.31 9.55
CA ALA A 46 15.32 -18.37 8.52
C ALA A 46 15.56 -16.99 9.13
N PHE A 47 16.81 -16.52 9.09
CA PHE A 47 17.20 -15.24 9.70
C PHE A 47 17.56 -14.17 8.68
N LYS A 48 17.92 -14.54 7.45
CA LYS A 48 18.20 -13.59 6.36
C LYS A 48 17.52 -14.06 5.10
N PHE A 49 16.98 -13.10 4.36
CA PHE A 49 16.24 -13.30 3.12
C PHE A 49 16.78 -12.33 2.08
N THR A 50 16.97 -12.80 0.85
CA THR A 50 17.33 -11.93 -0.26
C THR A 50 16.50 -12.22 -1.48
N TRP A 51 16.25 -11.18 -2.26
CA TRP A 51 15.61 -11.29 -3.55
C TRP A 51 16.17 -10.24 -4.50
N GLN A 52 16.11 -10.52 -5.79
CA GLN A 52 16.56 -9.60 -6.83
C GLN A 52 15.52 -9.50 -7.94
N LEU A 53 15.45 -8.33 -8.58
CA LEU A 53 14.54 -8.09 -9.68
C LEU A 53 14.75 -9.09 -10.80
N GLY A 54 13.65 -9.66 -11.31
CA GLY A 54 13.67 -10.70 -12.33
C GLY A 54 13.74 -12.15 -11.79
N GLN A 55 13.83 -12.36 -10.48
CA GLN A 55 13.51 -13.67 -9.91
C GLN A 55 12.03 -13.98 -10.09
N THR A 56 11.70 -15.26 -10.31
CA THR A 56 10.32 -15.75 -10.39
C THR A 56 9.55 -15.36 -9.13
N ASP A 57 8.29 -14.94 -9.28
CA ASP A 57 7.41 -14.61 -8.17
C ASP A 57 7.29 -15.77 -7.16
N GLY A 58 7.19 -15.39 -5.88
CA GLY A 58 7.12 -16.32 -4.77
C GLY A 58 8.45 -17.00 -4.45
N ARG A 59 9.58 -16.53 -4.99
CA ARG A 59 10.93 -17.06 -4.70
C ARG A 59 11.78 -16.07 -3.91
N GLY A 60 12.95 -16.54 -3.49
CA GLY A 60 13.99 -15.79 -2.79
C GLY A 60 15.04 -16.76 -2.28
N ASN A 61 16.19 -16.24 -1.87
CA ASN A 61 17.16 -17.02 -1.12
C ASN A 61 16.94 -16.79 0.37
N VAL A 62 17.11 -17.85 1.14
CA VAL A 62 16.97 -17.84 2.59
C VAL A 62 18.20 -18.45 3.23
N TRP A 63 18.67 -17.78 4.28
CA TRP A 63 19.74 -18.27 5.13
C TRP A 63 19.12 -18.73 6.44
N THR A 64 19.36 -20.00 6.75
CA THR A 64 18.87 -20.63 7.98
C THR A 64 20.04 -20.85 8.91
N LYS A 65 19.83 -20.47 10.16
CA LYS A 65 20.72 -20.78 11.28
C LYS A 65 20.25 -22.12 11.86
N LEU A 66 21.14 -23.10 12.00
CA LEU A 66 20.78 -24.40 12.58
C LEU A 66 20.88 -24.33 14.11
N GLY A 67 19.78 -24.63 14.79
CA GLY A 67 19.71 -24.60 16.25
C GLY A 67 20.58 -25.68 16.90
N ALA A 68 21.24 -25.34 18.01
CA ALA A 68 21.89 -26.24 18.95
C ALA A 68 22.98 -27.22 18.42
N VAL A 69 23.59 -26.96 17.25
CA VAL A 69 24.73 -27.75 16.76
C VAL A 69 26.07 -27.04 17.03
N ALA A 70 27.05 -27.77 17.55
CA ALA A 70 28.43 -27.30 17.59
C ALA A 70 28.92 -27.15 16.15
N ASN A 71 29.35 -25.94 15.76
CA ASN A 71 29.68 -25.52 14.38
C ASN A 71 28.46 -25.32 13.47
N ASP A 72 27.45 -24.57 13.94
CA ASP A 72 26.29 -24.06 13.20
C ASP A 72 26.65 -23.59 11.76
N PRO A 73 26.49 -24.46 10.74
CA PRO A 73 26.86 -24.10 9.39
C PRO A 73 25.70 -23.28 8.80
N LEU A 74 26.01 -22.09 8.28
CA LEU A 74 25.04 -21.32 7.52
C LEU A 74 24.59 -22.11 6.30
N THR A 75 23.31 -22.45 6.25
CA THR A 75 22.71 -23.09 5.08
C THR A 75 21.99 -22.06 4.23
N VAL A 76 22.16 -22.18 2.91
CA VAL A 76 21.45 -21.36 1.93
C VAL A 76 20.51 -22.26 1.17
N ALA A 77 19.24 -21.87 1.14
CA ALA A 77 18.21 -22.55 0.36
C ALA A 77 17.43 -21.53 -0.47
N GLN A 78 16.71 -22.04 -1.47
CA GLN A 78 15.69 -21.25 -2.17
C GLN A 78 14.35 -21.44 -1.45
N ILE A 79 13.61 -20.36 -1.28
CA ILE A 79 12.24 -20.42 -0.78
C ILE A 79 11.37 -21.20 -1.79
N ALA A 80 10.48 -22.04 -1.27
CA ALA A 80 9.51 -22.75 -2.10
C ALA A 80 8.64 -21.75 -2.89
N ALA A 81 8.12 -22.16 -4.05
CA ALA A 81 7.24 -21.31 -4.84
C ALA A 81 6.07 -20.81 -3.98
N ASP A 82 5.59 -19.60 -4.27
CA ASP A 82 4.45 -18.94 -3.64
C ASP A 82 4.60 -18.61 -2.14
N LEU A 83 5.77 -18.87 -1.52
CA LEU A 83 6.06 -18.54 -0.11
C LEU A 83 7.07 -17.41 0.05
N GLY A 84 7.73 -16.98 -1.04
CA GLY A 84 8.77 -15.96 -1.04
C GLY A 84 8.27 -14.56 -1.41
N PHE A 85 9.13 -13.81 -2.09
CA PHE A 85 8.86 -12.43 -2.47
C PHE A 85 8.05 -12.39 -3.77
N VAL A 86 7.08 -11.49 -3.83
CA VAL A 86 6.24 -11.23 -5.00
C VAL A 86 6.33 -9.75 -5.33
N VAL A 87 6.59 -9.42 -6.59
CA VAL A 87 6.55 -8.04 -7.04
C VAL A 87 5.09 -7.61 -7.14
N LEU A 88 4.71 -6.60 -6.37
CA LEU A 88 3.39 -5.99 -6.49
C LEU A 88 3.47 -4.78 -7.42
N ASP A 89 3.05 -4.95 -8.67
CA ASP A 89 2.84 -3.82 -9.58
C ASP A 89 1.45 -3.23 -9.35
N THR A 90 1.40 -2.04 -8.74
CA THR A 90 0.16 -1.33 -8.47
C THR A 90 -0.37 -0.58 -9.69
N SER A 91 0.39 -0.48 -10.78
CA SER A 91 -0.04 0.22 -12.00
C SER A 91 -1.10 -0.54 -12.78
N GLY A 92 -1.13 -1.88 -12.67
CA GLY A 92 -2.11 -2.75 -13.31
C GLY A 92 -3.43 -2.90 -12.55
N GLU A 93 -3.52 -2.36 -11.33
CA GLU A 93 -4.71 -2.50 -10.49
C GLU A 93 -5.82 -1.56 -10.97
N PRO A 94 -6.95 -2.08 -11.49
CA PRO A 94 -8.02 -1.23 -12.01
C PRO A 94 -8.62 -0.39 -10.87
N LEU A 95 -8.98 0.86 -11.19
CA LEU A 95 -9.79 1.71 -10.32
C LEU A 95 -11.03 0.94 -9.86
N LYS A 96 -11.40 1.05 -8.57
CA LYS A 96 -12.62 0.40 -8.08
C LYS A 96 -13.85 0.84 -8.85
N ALA A 97 -14.90 0.02 -8.81
CA ALA A 97 -16.19 0.33 -9.41
C ALA A 97 -16.69 1.72 -8.98
N ALA A 98 -17.31 2.42 -9.92
CA ALA A 98 -17.89 3.73 -9.65
C ALA A 98 -19.04 3.60 -8.65
N VAL A 99 -19.04 4.47 -7.64
CA VAL A 99 -20.11 4.57 -6.65
C VAL A 99 -20.82 5.91 -6.84
N ALA A 100 -22.15 5.86 -6.91
CA ALA A 100 -22.97 7.04 -7.14
C ALA A 100 -22.96 7.99 -5.93
N LEU A 101 -22.87 9.28 -6.23
CA LEU A 101 -23.08 10.38 -5.29
C LEU A 101 -24.50 10.90 -5.41
N THR A 102 -25.15 11.08 -4.27
CA THR A 102 -26.51 11.63 -4.17
C THR A 102 -26.50 13.15 -4.14
N THR A 103 -25.59 13.76 -3.37
CA THR A 103 -25.45 15.22 -3.26
C THR A 103 -24.01 15.61 -2.96
N GLY A 104 -23.68 16.89 -3.15
CA GLY A 104 -22.44 17.48 -2.67
C GLY A 104 -22.61 18.95 -2.30
N THR A 105 -22.03 19.38 -1.19
CA THR A 105 -22.15 20.75 -0.72
C THR A 105 -21.20 21.69 -1.47
N ASN A 106 -21.64 22.92 -1.76
CA ASN A 106 -20.75 23.97 -2.23
C ASN A 106 -20.33 24.86 -1.06
N ILE A 107 -19.42 24.36 -0.24
CA ILE A 107 -18.78 25.12 0.85
C ILE A 107 -17.28 24.87 0.82
N THR A 108 -16.53 25.59 1.67
CA THR A 108 -15.14 25.22 1.96
C THR A 108 -15.11 23.78 2.47
N GLU A 109 -14.29 22.94 1.84
CA GLU A 109 -14.24 21.49 2.09
C GLU A 109 -15.60 20.79 1.86
N PRO A 110 -15.98 20.56 0.59
CA PRO A 110 -17.23 19.90 0.24
C PRO A 110 -17.42 18.57 0.94
N VAL A 111 -18.67 18.31 1.32
CA VAL A 111 -19.16 17.04 1.82
C VAL A 111 -20.00 16.41 0.73
N PHE A 112 -19.64 15.19 0.33
CA PHE A 112 -20.36 14.40 -0.65
C PHE A 112 -21.13 13.28 0.03
N THR A 113 -22.40 13.14 -0.34
CA THR A 113 -23.30 12.10 0.15
C THR A 113 -23.39 10.95 -0.85
N THR A 114 -23.39 9.71 -0.37
CA THR A 114 -23.49 8.45 -1.11
C THR A 114 -24.39 7.49 -0.36
N ALA A 115 -24.89 6.44 -1.02
CA ALA A 115 -25.63 5.36 -0.34
C ALA A 115 -24.78 4.61 0.70
N SER A 116 -23.47 4.52 0.47
CA SER A 116 -22.52 3.90 1.40
C SER A 116 -21.11 4.44 1.19
N THR A 117 -20.37 4.58 2.29
CA THR A 117 -18.92 4.86 2.32
C THR A 117 -18.10 3.61 2.59
N ALA A 118 -18.64 2.41 2.31
CA ALA A 118 -17.92 1.16 2.51
C ALA A 118 -16.58 1.15 1.77
N GLY A 119 -15.50 0.87 2.51
CA GLY A 119 -14.14 0.86 1.97
C GLY A 119 -13.49 2.23 1.80
N LEU A 120 -14.16 3.32 2.22
CA LEU A 120 -13.53 4.62 2.41
C LEU A 120 -13.00 4.76 3.83
N ALA A 121 -11.84 5.39 3.96
CA ALA A 121 -11.26 5.83 5.22
C ALA A 121 -10.64 7.22 5.05
N THR A 122 -10.43 7.93 6.15
CA THR A 122 -9.59 9.14 6.15
C THR A 122 -8.25 8.87 5.48
N GLY A 123 -7.81 9.77 4.60
CA GLY A 123 -6.61 9.64 3.77
C GLY A 123 -6.82 8.88 2.45
N SER A 124 -7.97 8.22 2.24
CA SER A 124 -8.26 7.58 0.96
C SER A 124 -8.31 8.61 -0.17
N ILE A 125 -7.80 8.25 -1.35
CA ILE A 125 -7.91 9.08 -2.55
C ILE A 125 -9.11 8.63 -3.39
N VAL A 126 -9.94 9.59 -3.79
CA VAL A 126 -11.07 9.34 -4.68
C VAL A 126 -11.00 10.23 -5.92
N ARG A 127 -11.35 9.67 -7.07
CA ARG A 127 -11.55 10.41 -8.32
C ARG A 127 -13.03 10.69 -8.50
N LEU A 128 -13.38 11.96 -8.69
CA LEU A 128 -14.75 12.35 -9.04
C LEU A 128 -14.97 12.26 -10.55
N THR A 129 -16.14 11.80 -10.98
CA THR A 129 -16.51 11.64 -12.39
C THR A 129 -17.97 11.97 -12.60
N SER A 130 -18.31 12.52 -13.77
CA SER A 130 -19.69 12.84 -14.16
C SER A 130 -20.44 13.72 -13.14
N MET A 131 -19.76 14.69 -12.53
CA MET A 131 -20.36 15.58 -11.53
C MET A 131 -21.36 16.54 -12.17
N VAL A 132 -22.56 16.64 -11.59
CA VAL A 132 -23.66 17.51 -12.05
C VAL A 132 -23.79 18.71 -11.11
N GLY A 133 -23.49 19.91 -11.62
CA GLY A 133 -23.46 21.16 -10.84
C GLY A 133 -22.03 21.61 -10.49
N MET A 134 -21.09 20.65 -10.42
CA MET A 134 -19.64 20.88 -10.20
C MET A 134 -18.77 20.17 -11.27
N PRO A 135 -19.00 20.39 -12.58
CA PRO A 135 -18.32 19.64 -13.64
C PRO A 135 -16.79 19.81 -13.62
N ASN A 136 -16.31 20.97 -13.14
CA ASN A 136 -14.91 21.29 -12.94
C ASN A 136 -14.19 20.42 -11.90
N LEU A 137 -14.91 19.65 -11.08
CA LEU A 137 -14.31 18.68 -10.16
C LEU A 137 -14.16 17.29 -10.80
N SER A 138 -14.83 17.04 -11.94
CA SER A 138 -14.72 15.76 -12.64
C SER A 138 -13.31 15.57 -13.22
N GLY A 139 -12.73 14.40 -12.99
CA GLY A 139 -11.40 14.02 -13.48
C GLY A 139 -10.26 14.29 -12.49
N TYR A 140 -10.53 14.98 -11.38
CA TYR A 140 -9.53 15.26 -10.35
C TYR A 140 -9.59 14.24 -9.20
N ASP A 141 -8.42 14.05 -8.57
CA ASP A 141 -8.22 13.18 -7.42
C ASP A 141 -8.17 14.01 -6.14
N PHE A 142 -8.93 13.58 -5.14
CA PHE A 142 -9.04 14.25 -3.85
C PHE A 142 -8.83 13.27 -2.72
N ALA A 143 -8.07 13.68 -1.70
CA ALA A 143 -8.00 12.93 -0.46
C ALA A 143 -9.30 13.11 0.34
N ILE A 144 -9.65 12.12 1.16
CA ILE A 144 -10.74 12.20 2.12
C ILE A 144 -10.20 12.68 3.46
N ASP A 145 -10.80 13.73 4.01
CA ASP A 145 -10.53 14.23 5.36
C ASP A 145 -11.23 13.37 6.41
N THR A 146 -12.54 13.27 6.31
CA THR A 146 -13.37 12.55 7.29
C THR A 146 -14.52 11.83 6.62
N VAL A 147 -14.83 10.61 7.08
CA VAL A 147 -16.05 9.89 6.73
C VAL A 147 -17.12 10.20 7.77
N VAL A 148 -18.28 10.69 7.32
CA VAL A 148 -19.40 11.13 8.15
C VAL A 148 -20.56 10.15 7.98
N THR A 149 -21.00 9.55 9.10
CA THR A 149 -22.25 8.78 9.20
C THR A 149 -22.47 7.68 8.14
N ASN A 150 -21.42 6.93 7.77
CA ASN A 150 -21.43 5.81 6.79
C ASN A 150 -22.02 6.12 5.40
N THR A 151 -22.37 7.38 5.13
CA THR A 151 -23.15 7.82 3.97
C THR A 151 -22.61 9.13 3.40
N SER A 152 -21.59 9.73 4.01
CA SER A 152 -20.98 10.96 3.53
C SER A 152 -19.49 10.97 3.77
N PHE A 153 -18.75 11.72 2.97
CA PHE A 153 -17.34 11.97 3.22
C PHE A 153 -17.00 13.41 2.85
N LYS A 154 -16.05 13.98 3.59
CA LYS A 154 -15.54 15.33 3.42
C LYS A 154 -14.18 15.26 2.72
N MET A 155 -13.92 16.15 1.77
CA MET A 155 -12.64 16.19 1.06
C MET A 155 -11.54 16.86 1.91
N ALA A 156 -10.35 16.28 1.90
CA ALA A 156 -9.10 16.83 2.42
C ALA A 156 -8.45 17.73 1.36
N ALA A 157 -8.96 18.96 1.26
CA ALA A 157 -8.26 20.12 0.70
C ALA A 157 -9.18 21.33 0.86
N ALA A 158 -8.61 22.43 1.36
CA ALA A 158 -9.26 23.73 1.39
C ALA A 158 -9.37 24.32 -0.03
N LEU A 159 -10.20 23.71 -0.89
CA LEU A 159 -10.86 24.52 -1.91
C LEU A 159 -11.66 25.55 -1.13
N ALA A 160 -11.22 26.83 -1.16
CA ALA A 160 -11.86 27.91 -0.41
C ALA A 160 -13.37 27.94 -0.64
N THR A 161 -13.83 27.55 -1.83
CA THR A 161 -15.21 27.20 -2.16
C THR A 161 -15.16 26.26 -3.37
N ALA A 162 -15.96 25.20 -3.41
CA ALA A 162 -16.06 24.38 -4.61
C ALA A 162 -16.62 25.22 -5.78
N PRO A 163 -15.98 25.26 -6.95
CA PRO A 163 -16.55 25.99 -8.06
C PRO A 163 -17.86 25.31 -8.51
N GLY A 164 -18.88 26.11 -8.83
CA GLY A 164 -20.17 25.62 -9.37
C GLY A 164 -21.36 25.76 -8.43
N ALA A 165 -22.48 25.11 -8.76
CA ALA A 165 -23.63 24.96 -7.86
C ALA A 165 -23.43 23.71 -6.98
N ALA A 166 -24.18 23.60 -5.88
CA ALA A 166 -24.20 22.37 -5.08
C ALA A 166 -24.47 21.15 -5.99
N ASN A 167 -23.68 20.09 -5.81
CA ASN A 167 -23.75 18.91 -6.66
C ASN A 167 -25.06 18.15 -6.43
N THR A 168 -25.74 17.79 -7.50
CA THR A 168 -27.01 17.04 -7.45
C THR A 168 -26.87 15.58 -7.85
N ALA A 169 -25.80 15.21 -8.54
CA ALA A 169 -25.48 13.83 -8.92
C ALA A 169 -24.01 13.69 -9.33
N GLY A 170 -23.47 12.49 -9.30
CA GLY A 170 -22.13 12.20 -9.81
C GLY A 170 -21.67 10.81 -9.42
N ASN A 171 -20.41 10.49 -9.68
CA ASN A 171 -19.80 9.26 -9.20
C ASN A 171 -18.41 9.53 -8.64
N TYR A 172 -18.02 8.73 -7.66
CA TYR A 172 -16.62 8.63 -7.24
C TYR A 172 -16.08 7.24 -7.51
N ARG A 173 -14.77 7.13 -7.71
CA ARG A 173 -14.03 5.87 -7.70
C ARG A 173 -12.90 5.98 -6.69
N ILE A 174 -12.69 4.94 -5.90
CA ILE A 174 -11.51 4.86 -5.04
C ILE A 174 -10.31 4.66 -5.97
N VAL A 175 -9.43 5.64 -6.00
CA VAL A 175 -8.11 5.49 -6.58
C VAL A 175 -7.34 4.73 -5.53
N LYS A 176 -7.07 3.44 -5.78
CA LYS A 176 -6.30 2.61 -4.86
C LYS A 176 -4.97 3.32 -4.63
N PHE A 177 -4.84 3.88 -3.43
CA PHE A 177 -3.68 4.66 -3.09
C PHE A 177 -2.51 3.72 -2.80
N ASP A 178 -1.39 4.04 -3.44
CA ASP A 178 -0.05 3.45 -3.32
C ASP A 178 0.48 3.68 -1.89
N PRO A 179 0.93 2.67 -1.13
CA PRO A 179 1.16 2.74 0.33
C PRO A 179 2.03 3.87 0.92
N ILE A 180 2.68 4.71 0.11
CA ILE A 180 3.63 5.76 0.53
C ILE A 180 3.05 6.92 1.38
N ASN A 181 1.74 7.19 1.38
CA ASN A 181 1.12 8.28 2.20
C ASN A 181 0.34 7.79 3.42
N CYS A 182 0.67 6.63 4.01
CA CYS A 182 0.20 6.35 5.36
C CYS A 182 0.93 7.26 6.36
N ASN A 183 0.28 8.37 6.71
CA ASN A 183 0.76 9.39 7.63
C ASN A 183 0.62 8.98 9.12
N SER A 184 0.82 7.69 9.44
CA SER A 184 0.98 7.23 10.82
C SER A 184 1.65 5.85 10.89
N PHE A 185 2.75 5.80 11.65
CA PHE A 185 3.63 4.68 11.97
C PHE A 185 4.74 4.35 10.95
N CYS A 186 5.67 5.29 10.80
CA CYS A 186 7.10 4.93 10.84
C CYS A 186 7.52 4.80 12.32
N CYS A 187 7.40 3.59 12.87
CA CYS A 187 8.18 2.96 13.95
C CYS A 187 7.84 1.48 13.95
#